data_AF-A0A8X6J957-F1
#
_entry.id   AF-A0A8X6J957-F1
#
_cell.length_a   1.000
_cell.length_b   1.000
_cell.length_c   1.000
_cell.angle_alpha   90.00
_cell.angle_beta   90.00
_cell.angle_gamma   90.00
#
_symmetry.space_group_name_H-M   'P 1'
#
loop_
_entity.id
_entity.type
_entity.pdbx_description
1 polymer ?
#
loop_
_entity_poly.entity_id
_entity_poly.type
_entity_poly.pdbx_seq_one_letter_code
_entity_poly.pdbx_strand_id
1 'polypeptide(L)'
;MLHTMCLEITRIVLILFAAFREKMIQTGFQSGLLYKIMNVVNNLADNSKSLLFSANNNSVEQFHSIVAKFIGGKRVNFCLRRSYLARCSGAVISHNSGSFMSRVHKSMYNTSSGNFVKSTERRRENDLIRRKRKMSRPRCRKSLFLEKGRNKNYGVRAEKPDLSEDIFSQKKKKGFFPLCNYQLKKENPLKERL
;
A
#
# COMPACT_ATOMS: atom_id res chain seq x y z
N MET A 1 -33.03 43.88 -26.55
CA MET A 1 -31.77 43.59 -27.28
C MET A 1 -30.63 43.09 -26.38
N LEU A 2 -30.28 43.73 -25.26
CA LEU A 2 -29.18 43.24 -24.41
C LEU A 2 -29.40 41.83 -23.82
N HIS A 3 -30.64 41.51 -23.41
CA HIS A 3 -30.94 40.23 -22.75
C HIS A 3 -30.83 39.02 -23.70
N THR A 4 -31.14 39.21 -24.98
CA THR A 4 -31.02 38.17 -26.02
C THR A 4 -29.55 37.93 -26.37
N MET A 5 -28.72 38.97 -26.40
CA MET A 5 -27.27 38.81 -26.62
C MET A 5 -26.56 38.10 -25.46
N CYS A 6 -26.97 38.35 -24.22
CA CYS A 6 -26.40 37.69 -23.04
C CYS A 6 -26.72 36.17 -23.01
N LEU A 7 -27.92 35.79 -23.46
CA LEU A 7 -28.34 34.39 -23.59
C LEU A 7 -27.59 33.65 -24.72
N GLU A 8 -27.25 34.31 -25.81
CA GLU A 8 -26.43 33.70 -26.87
C GLU A 8 -24.98 33.51 -26.45
N ILE A 9 -24.39 34.51 -25.78
CA ILE A 9 -23.01 34.40 -25.30
C ILE A 9 -22.88 33.27 -24.28
N THR A 10 -23.82 33.16 -23.34
CA THR A 10 -23.81 32.06 -22.35
C THR A 10 -23.98 30.70 -23.00
N ARG A 11 -24.84 30.57 -24.03
CA ARG A 11 -24.96 29.34 -24.82
C ARG A 11 -23.68 28.98 -25.55
N ILE A 12 -23.03 29.94 -26.20
CA ILE A 12 -21.77 29.72 -26.93
C ILE A 12 -20.66 29.29 -25.97
N VAL A 13 -20.55 29.93 -24.82
CA VAL A 13 -19.56 29.56 -23.78
C VAL A 13 -19.81 28.14 -23.26
N LEU A 14 -21.07 27.76 -23.02
CA LEU A 14 -21.42 26.40 -22.57
C LEU A 14 -21.09 25.34 -23.62
N ILE A 15 -21.38 25.62 -24.90
CA ILE A 15 -21.07 24.71 -26.03
C ILE A 15 -19.55 24.57 -26.20
N LEU A 16 -18.79 25.66 -26.15
CA LEU A 16 -17.33 25.64 -26.22
C LEU A 16 -16.72 24.86 -25.04
N PHE A 17 -17.25 25.05 -23.83
CA PHE A 17 -16.78 24.33 -22.65
C PHE A 17 -17.07 22.83 -22.73
N ALA A 18 -18.25 22.44 -23.25
CA ALA A 18 -18.61 21.05 -23.48
C ALA A 18 -17.69 20.40 -24.55
N ALA A 19 -17.47 21.08 -25.68
CA ALA A 19 -16.60 20.59 -26.75
C ALA A 19 -15.12 20.47 -26.29
N PHE A 20 -14.65 21.41 -25.47
CA PHE A 20 -13.31 21.34 -24.87
C PHE A 20 -13.16 20.15 -23.91
N ARG A 21 -14.18 19.89 -23.09
CA ARG A 21 -14.23 18.72 -22.20
C ARG A 21 -14.17 17.41 -22.96
N GLU A 22 -14.93 17.27 -24.05
CA GLU A 22 -14.92 16.06 -24.88
C GLU A 22 -13.56 15.82 -25.55
N LYS A 23 -12.92 16.87 -26.09
CA LYS A 23 -11.57 16.78 -26.65
C LYS A 23 -10.51 16.40 -25.60
N MET A 24 -10.61 16.90 -24.38
CA MET A 24 -9.72 16.50 -23.29
C MET A 24 -9.91 15.02 -22.90
N ILE A 25 -11.15 14.53 -22.91
CA ILE A 25 -11.43 13.12 -22.62
C ILE A 25 -10.85 12.23 -23.73
N GLN A 26 -11.06 12.59 -25.00
CA GLN A 26 -10.53 11.83 -26.14
C GLN A 26 -8.99 11.78 -26.17
N THR A 27 -8.32 12.90 -25.94
CA THR A 27 -6.84 12.95 -25.85
C THR A 27 -6.32 12.17 -24.63
N GLY A 28 -7.05 12.19 -23.52
CA GLY A 28 -6.76 11.36 -22.34
C GLY A 28 -6.82 9.85 -22.63
N PHE A 29 -7.77 9.42 -23.46
CA PHE A 29 -7.85 8.01 -23.91
C PHE A 29 -6.71 7.64 -24.87
N GLN A 30 -6.39 8.51 -25.84
CA GLN A 30 -5.31 8.26 -26.81
C GLN A 30 -3.92 8.18 -26.15
N SER A 31 -3.66 8.98 -25.12
CA SER A 31 -2.39 8.96 -24.38
C SER A 31 -2.23 7.76 -23.43
N GLY A 32 -3.27 6.94 -23.23
CA GLY A 32 -3.28 5.84 -22.26
C GLY A 32 -3.24 6.30 -20.79
N LEU A 33 -3.18 7.61 -20.54
CA LEU A 33 -3.16 8.19 -19.20
C LEU A 33 -4.47 7.90 -18.47
N LEU A 34 -5.60 8.05 -19.16
CA LEU A 34 -6.91 7.79 -18.57
C LEU A 34 -7.07 6.32 -18.17
N TYR A 35 -6.47 5.40 -18.93
CA TYR A 35 -6.43 3.97 -18.57
C TYR A 35 -5.62 3.74 -17.30
N LYS A 36 -4.46 4.39 -17.14
CA LYS A 36 -3.65 4.32 -15.90
C LYS A 36 -4.42 4.89 -14.72
N ILE A 37 -5.10 6.03 -14.89
CA ILE A 37 -5.92 6.65 -13.84
C ILE A 37 -7.07 5.73 -13.45
N MET A 38 -7.81 5.20 -14.42
CA MET A 38 -8.90 4.27 -14.12
C MET A 38 -8.42 2.97 -13.49
N ASN A 39 -7.24 2.48 -13.87
CA ASN A 39 -6.65 1.32 -13.22
C ASN A 39 -6.37 1.61 -11.73
N VAL A 40 -5.75 2.76 -11.42
CA VAL A 40 -5.51 3.18 -10.02
C VAL A 40 -6.82 3.35 -9.25
N VAL A 41 -7.83 3.99 -9.86
CA VAL A 41 -9.15 4.19 -9.23
C VAL A 41 -9.85 2.86 -8.98
N ASN A 42 -9.85 1.93 -9.95
CA ASN A 42 -10.45 0.61 -9.79
C ASN A 42 -9.74 -0.19 -8.69
N ASN A 43 -8.41 -0.16 -8.68
CA ASN A 43 -7.63 -0.85 -7.66
C ASN A 43 -7.87 -0.25 -6.26
N LEU A 44 -8.06 1.07 -6.17
CA LEU A 44 -8.45 1.74 -4.94
C LEU A 44 -9.88 1.36 -4.50
N ALA A 45 -10.83 1.30 -5.44
CA ALA A 45 -12.21 0.93 -5.19
C ALA A 45 -12.33 -0.53 -4.71
N ASP A 46 -11.61 -1.46 -5.36
CA ASP A 46 -11.54 -2.86 -4.99
C ASP A 46 -11.01 -3.04 -3.54
N ASN A 47 -9.98 -2.28 -3.18
CA ASN A 47 -9.35 -2.34 -1.86
C ASN A 47 -9.94 -1.37 -0.82
N SER A 48 -10.98 -0.61 -1.19
CA SER A 48 -11.56 0.46 -0.36
C SER A 48 -12.07 -0.04 0.98
N LYS A 49 -12.68 -1.22 1.02
CA LYS A 49 -13.13 -1.87 2.26
C LYS A 49 -11.96 -2.15 3.19
N SER A 50 -10.89 -2.78 2.69
CA SER A 50 -9.69 -3.07 3.47
C SER A 50 -8.99 -1.80 3.97
N LEU A 51 -8.95 -0.75 3.16
CA LEU A 51 -8.37 0.55 3.51
C LEU A 51 -9.18 1.27 4.59
N LEU A 52 -10.51 1.29 4.49
CA LEU A 52 -11.41 1.90 5.48
C LEU A 52 -11.27 1.25 6.86
N PHE A 53 -10.99 -0.05 6.90
CA PHE A 53 -10.84 -0.81 8.15
C PHE A 53 -9.38 -0.99 8.57
N SER A 54 -8.41 -0.37 7.87
CA SER A 54 -6.97 -0.55 8.12
C SER A 54 -6.60 -2.03 8.29
N ALA A 55 -7.14 -2.87 7.42
CA ALA A 55 -6.95 -4.32 7.42
C ALA A 55 -5.59 -4.69 6.81
N ASN A 56 -4.52 -3.99 7.21
CA ASN A 56 -3.14 -4.27 6.84
C ASN A 56 -2.67 -5.51 7.64
N ASN A 57 -3.32 -6.66 7.43
CA ASN A 57 -3.08 -7.89 8.17
C ASN A 57 -1.85 -8.65 7.67
N ASN A 58 -1.19 -8.15 6.61
CA ASN A 58 -0.02 -8.79 6.07
C ASN A 58 1.19 -8.52 6.96
N SER A 59 1.61 -9.53 7.73
CA SER A 59 2.82 -9.49 8.55
C SER A 59 4.06 -9.17 7.72
N VAL A 60 4.08 -9.55 6.43
CA VAL A 60 5.17 -9.22 5.50
C VAL A 60 5.21 -7.73 5.20
N GLU A 61 4.08 -7.08 4.96
CA GLU A 61 4.03 -5.63 4.73
C GLU A 61 4.40 -4.84 5.98
N GLN A 62 3.92 -5.27 7.15
CA GLN A 62 4.30 -4.68 8.42
C GLN A 62 5.81 -4.81 8.66
N PHE A 63 6.38 -5.99 8.42
CA PHE A 63 7.81 -6.20 8.51
C PHE A 63 8.59 -5.35 7.50
N HIS A 64 8.13 -5.28 6.25
CA HIS A 64 8.77 -4.49 5.20
C HIS A 64 8.77 -2.99 5.54
N SER A 65 7.72 -2.49 6.20
CA SER A 65 7.67 -1.11 6.69
C SER A 65 8.73 -0.83 7.78
N ILE A 66 9.07 -1.83 8.60
CA ILE A 66 10.11 -1.73 9.63
C ILE A 66 11.49 -1.81 8.99
N VAL A 67 11.69 -2.74 8.05
CA VAL A 67 12.91 -2.81 7.24
C VAL A 67 13.16 -1.47 6.54
N ALA A 68 12.14 -0.84 5.97
CA ALA A 68 12.26 0.48 5.35
C ALA A 68 12.71 1.57 6.34
N LYS A 69 12.23 1.55 7.60
CA LYS A 69 12.69 2.46 8.66
C LYS A 69 14.16 2.23 9.03
N PHE A 70 14.57 0.97 9.15
CA PHE A 70 15.97 0.60 9.42
C PHE A 70 16.89 0.98 8.26
N ILE A 71 16.38 0.97 7.02
CA ILE A 71 17.12 1.39 5.83
C ILE A 71 17.25 2.91 5.73
N GLY A 72 16.34 3.68 6.32
CA GLY A 72 16.35 5.15 6.25
C GLY A 72 16.02 5.70 4.85
N GLY A 73 15.32 4.91 4.03
CA GLY A 73 15.09 5.19 2.60
C GLY A 73 16.25 4.78 1.70
N LYS A 74 16.00 4.65 0.38
CA LYS A 74 16.96 4.14 -0.64
C LYS A 74 18.35 4.81 -0.61
N ARG A 75 18.48 6.04 -0.12
CA ARG A 75 19.68 6.89 -0.28
C ARG A 75 20.75 6.75 0.82
N VAL A 76 20.43 6.22 2.01
CA VAL A 76 21.41 6.05 3.12
C VAL A 76 22.21 4.74 3.01
N ASN A 77 21.96 3.94 1.97
CA ASN A 77 22.52 2.59 1.84
C ASN A 77 23.72 2.49 0.89
N PHE A 78 24.31 3.61 0.47
CA PHE A 78 25.16 3.62 -0.73
C PHE A 78 26.62 3.15 -0.50
N CYS A 79 27.15 3.06 0.72
CA CYS A 79 28.63 2.96 0.86
C CYS A 79 29.20 1.85 1.77
N LEU A 80 28.43 0.89 2.30
CA LEU A 80 29.00 -0.12 3.22
C LEU A 80 28.58 -1.56 2.88
N ARG A 81 29.56 -2.42 2.58
CA ARG A 81 29.36 -3.86 2.34
C ARG A 81 28.66 -4.51 3.54
N ARG A 82 27.58 -5.26 3.30
CA ARG A 82 26.70 -5.92 4.29
C ARG A 82 25.78 -4.99 5.12
N SER A 83 25.69 -3.69 4.80
CA SER A 83 24.80 -2.75 5.50
C SER A 83 23.32 -3.18 5.47
N TYR A 84 22.84 -3.67 4.31
CA TYR A 84 21.45 -4.09 4.15
C TYR A 84 21.11 -5.29 5.03
N LEU A 85 21.96 -6.33 5.03
CA LEU A 85 21.74 -7.53 5.84
C LEU A 85 21.68 -7.19 7.34
N ALA A 86 22.62 -6.37 7.83
CA ALA A 86 22.63 -5.94 9.22
C ALA A 86 21.37 -5.14 9.61
N ARG A 87 20.87 -4.29 8.69
CA ARG A 87 19.62 -3.53 8.89
C ARG A 87 18.39 -4.44 8.90
N CYS A 88 18.35 -5.46 8.04
CA CYS A 88 17.30 -6.47 8.06
C CYS A 88 17.32 -7.28 9.36
N SER A 89 18.49 -7.73 9.82
CA SER A 89 18.63 -8.41 11.12
C SER A 89 18.20 -7.51 12.28
N GLY A 90 18.58 -6.22 12.25
CA GLY A 90 18.12 -5.25 13.25
C GLY A 90 16.61 -5.03 13.24
N ALA A 91 15.99 -4.98 12.05
CA ALA A 91 14.54 -4.91 11.89
C ALA A 91 13.83 -6.13 12.49
N VAL A 92 14.37 -7.34 12.29
CA VAL A 92 13.83 -8.57 12.90
C VAL A 92 13.87 -8.49 14.43
N ILE A 93 15.02 -8.12 15.00
CA ILE A 93 15.18 -8.00 16.45
C ILE A 93 14.19 -6.97 17.01
N SER A 94 14.07 -5.82 16.34
CA SER A 94 13.14 -4.75 16.73
C SER A 94 11.68 -5.17 16.65
N HIS A 95 11.28 -5.82 15.55
CA HIS A 95 9.91 -6.29 15.36
C HIS A 95 9.49 -7.31 16.42
N ASN A 96 10.37 -8.26 16.75
CA ASN A 96 10.06 -9.32 17.71
C ASN A 96 10.16 -8.85 19.17
N SER A 97 11.01 -7.87 19.45
CA SER A 97 11.41 -7.54 20.83
C SER A 97 10.89 -6.19 21.32
N GLY A 98 10.58 -5.24 20.42
CA GLY A 98 10.31 -3.83 20.75
C GLY A 98 11.48 -3.05 21.34
N SER A 99 12.56 -3.72 21.74
CA SER A 99 13.72 -3.21 22.49
C SER A 99 15.03 -3.57 21.80
N PHE A 100 15.22 -3.01 20.60
CA PHE A 100 16.38 -3.29 19.75
C PHE A 100 17.71 -2.92 20.40
N MET A 101 17.86 -1.69 20.89
CA MET A 101 19.13 -1.15 21.36
C MET A 101 19.58 -1.84 22.64
N SER A 102 18.65 -2.06 23.59
CA SER A 102 18.98 -2.77 24.84
C SER A 102 19.37 -4.22 24.60
N ARG A 103 18.69 -4.91 23.67
CA ARG A 103 18.95 -6.32 23.39
C ARG A 103 20.25 -6.54 22.63
N VAL A 104 20.56 -5.67 21.66
CA VAL A 104 21.87 -5.69 20.98
C VAL A 104 23.00 -5.40 21.97
N HIS A 105 22.86 -4.37 22.81
CA HIS A 105 23.87 -4.06 23.83
C HIS A 105 24.12 -5.24 24.77
N LYS A 106 23.04 -5.84 25.29
CA LYS A 106 23.16 -7.00 26.18
C LYS A 106 23.83 -8.18 25.49
N SER A 107 23.56 -8.41 24.21
CA SER A 107 24.19 -9.49 23.43
C SER A 107 25.66 -9.21 23.12
N MET A 108 26.06 -7.96 22.91
CA MET A 108 27.43 -7.62 22.53
C MET A 108 28.36 -7.53 23.74
N TYR A 109 27.87 -6.97 24.85
CA TYR A 109 28.71 -6.64 26.00
C TYR A 109 28.37 -7.44 27.26
N ASN A 110 27.41 -8.38 27.19
CA ASN A 110 26.91 -9.17 28.33
C ASN A 110 26.49 -8.32 29.55
N THR A 111 26.26 -7.04 29.34
CA THR A 111 25.94 -6.05 30.35
C THR A 111 24.63 -5.37 30.02
N SER A 112 23.93 -4.91 31.05
CA SER A 112 22.66 -4.23 30.85
C SER A 112 22.90 -2.85 30.21
N SER A 113 22.06 -2.46 29.26
CA SER A 113 22.11 -1.13 28.67
C SER A 113 21.87 -0.04 29.73
N GLY A 114 22.45 1.15 29.49
CA GLY A 114 22.24 2.30 30.35
C GLY A 114 20.77 2.72 30.46
N ASN A 115 20.44 3.38 31.58
CA ASN A 115 19.06 3.80 31.89
C ASN A 115 18.47 4.72 30.81
N PHE A 116 19.30 5.55 30.16
CA PHE A 116 18.87 6.40 29.06
C PHE A 116 18.26 5.57 27.92
N VAL A 117 18.98 4.56 27.42
CA VAL A 117 18.51 3.68 26.33
C VAL A 117 17.20 3.00 26.72
N LYS A 118 17.18 2.37 27.90
CA LYS A 118 15.96 1.71 28.42
C LYS A 118 14.79 2.67 28.54
N SER A 119 15.03 3.90 29.00
CA SER A 119 13.98 4.92 29.14
C SER A 119 13.40 5.34 27.80
N THR A 120 14.23 5.49 26.76
CA THR A 120 13.77 5.87 25.42
C THR A 120 12.96 4.77 24.76
N GLU A 121 13.37 3.50 24.92
CA GLU A 121 12.63 2.35 24.43
C GLU A 121 11.30 2.19 25.16
N ARG A 122 11.28 2.34 26.49
CA ARG A 122 10.06 2.33 27.31
C ARG A 122 9.09 3.45 26.93
N ARG A 123 9.59 4.66 26.64
CA ARG A 123 8.77 5.77 26.13
C ARG A 123 8.12 5.41 24.79
N ARG A 124 8.89 4.84 23.84
CA ARG A 124 8.35 4.39 22.55
C ARG A 124 7.29 3.31 22.72
N GLU A 125 7.51 2.34 23.60
CA GLU A 125 6.53 1.30 23.91
C GLU A 125 5.24 1.89 24.48
N ASN A 126 5.36 2.80 25.46
CA ASN A 126 4.22 3.50 26.05
C ASN A 126 3.45 4.32 25.00
N ASP A 127 4.14 4.99 24.07
CA ASP A 127 3.52 5.72 22.98
C ASP A 127 2.76 4.79 22.01
N LEU A 128 3.32 3.62 21.69
CA LEU A 128 2.65 2.61 20.88
C LEU A 128 1.39 2.09 21.59
N ILE A 129 1.48 1.79 22.88
CA ILE A 129 0.33 1.38 23.71
C ILE A 129 -0.71 2.50 23.73
N ARG A 130 -0.30 3.76 23.93
CA ARG A 130 -1.21 4.92 23.95
C ARG A 130 -1.91 5.10 22.60
N ARG A 131 -1.20 4.93 21.48
CA ARG A 131 -1.78 4.95 20.13
C ARG A 131 -2.77 3.80 19.94
N LYS A 132 -2.41 2.57 20.32
CA LYS A 132 -3.34 1.42 20.27
C LYS A 132 -4.60 1.68 21.09
N ARG A 133 -4.47 2.22 22.31
CA ARG A 133 -5.61 2.59 23.17
C ARG A 133 -6.48 3.69 22.56
N LYS A 134 -5.89 4.67 21.88
CA LYS A 134 -6.65 5.70 21.13
C LYS A 134 -7.39 5.12 19.93
N MET A 135 -6.82 4.12 19.26
CA MET A 135 -7.43 3.41 18.13
C MET A 135 -8.48 2.38 18.56
N SER A 136 -8.35 1.79 19.75
CA SER A 136 -9.30 0.84 20.32
C SER A 136 -10.47 1.52 21.04
N ARG A 137 -10.39 2.84 21.28
CA ARG A 137 -11.55 3.61 21.72
C ARG A 137 -12.56 3.58 20.57
N PRO A 138 -13.78 3.05 20.78
CA PRO A 138 -14.77 2.97 19.72
C PRO A 138 -15.18 4.41 19.37
N ARG A 139 -14.60 4.99 18.31
CA ARG A 139 -15.34 6.01 17.57
C ARG A 139 -16.49 5.25 16.95
N CYS A 140 -17.68 5.42 17.53
CA CYS A 140 -18.92 4.77 17.12
C CYS A 140 -18.99 4.53 15.60
N ARG A 141 -18.60 3.32 15.17
CA ARG A 141 -18.95 2.71 13.90
C ARG A 141 -19.05 1.23 14.20
N LYS A 142 -20.28 0.79 14.45
CA LYS A 142 -20.62 -0.60 14.71
C LYS A 142 -20.03 -1.45 13.58
N SER A 143 -19.20 -2.41 13.96
CA SER A 143 -18.68 -3.48 13.11
C SER A 143 -19.85 -4.32 12.61
N LEU A 144 -20.39 -4.00 11.44
CA LEU A 144 -21.38 -4.86 10.78
C LEU A 144 -20.74 -5.89 9.84
N PHE A 145 -19.41 -5.84 9.62
CA PHE A 145 -18.74 -6.67 8.60
C PHE A 145 -17.37 -7.23 9.01
N LEU A 146 -17.02 -7.25 10.29
CA LEU A 146 -15.73 -7.79 10.73
C LEU A 146 -15.82 -9.32 10.87
N GLU A 147 -15.36 -10.05 9.84
CA GLU A 147 -15.09 -11.49 10.01
C GLU A 147 -14.00 -11.65 11.09
N LYS A 148 -14.38 -12.29 12.19
CA LYS A 148 -13.58 -12.44 13.41
C LYS A 148 -12.67 -13.66 13.27
N GLY A 149 -11.61 -13.58 12.47
CA GLY A 149 -10.67 -14.69 12.26
C GLY A 149 -9.26 -14.24 11.86
N ARG A 150 -8.22 -15.03 12.24
CA ARG A 150 -6.88 -14.91 11.64
C ARG A 150 -7.04 -15.02 10.11
N ASN A 151 -6.37 -14.17 9.35
CA ASN A 151 -6.56 -14.05 7.90
C ASN A 151 -6.16 -15.35 7.17
N LYS A 152 -7.11 -16.26 6.96
CA LYS A 152 -6.92 -17.56 6.27
C LYS A 152 -6.69 -17.40 4.76
N ASN A 153 -6.83 -16.18 4.25
CA ASN A 153 -6.84 -15.88 2.82
C ASN A 153 -5.44 -15.48 2.29
N TYR A 154 -4.38 -15.63 3.08
CA TYR A 154 -3.00 -15.26 2.68
C TYR A 154 -1.99 -16.35 3.10
N GLY A 155 -0.99 -16.60 2.25
CA GLY A 155 0.07 -17.62 2.46
C GLY A 155 -0.07 -18.84 1.54
N VAL A 156 0.80 -19.84 1.71
CA VAL A 156 0.87 -21.06 0.88
C VAL A 156 -0.42 -21.91 0.92
N ARG A 157 -1.34 -21.63 1.85
CA ARG A 157 -2.61 -22.34 2.08
C ARG A 157 -3.83 -21.39 2.03
N ALA A 158 -3.85 -20.43 1.11
CA ALA A 158 -5.00 -19.54 0.97
C ALA A 158 -6.25 -20.34 0.53
N GLU A 159 -7.32 -20.30 1.34
CA GLU A 159 -8.55 -21.08 1.09
C GLU A 159 -9.52 -20.39 0.11
N LYS A 160 -9.37 -19.08 -0.11
CA LYS A 160 -10.24 -18.31 -1.02
C LYS A 160 -9.43 -17.58 -2.08
N PRO A 161 -9.86 -17.59 -3.36
CA PRO A 161 -9.30 -16.74 -4.39
C PRO A 161 -9.57 -15.25 -4.06
N ASP A 162 -8.65 -14.37 -4.45
CA ASP A 162 -8.75 -12.91 -4.20
C ASP A 162 -10.02 -12.27 -4.77
N LEU A 163 -10.61 -12.90 -5.79
CA LEU A 163 -11.81 -12.48 -6.51
C LEU A 163 -12.76 -13.68 -6.66
N SER A 164 -14.07 -13.45 -6.62
CA SER A 164 -15.03 -14.49 -7.00
C SER A 164 -14.92 -14.79 -8.50
N GLU A 165 -15.24 -16.02 -8.90
CA GLU A 165 -15.09 -16.51 -10.27
C GLU A 165 -15.81 -15.62 -11.30
N ASP A 166 -16.99 -15.10 -10.93
CA ASP A 166 -17.79 -14.20 -11.76
C ASP A 166 -17.10 -12.85 -11.99
N ILE A 167 -16.56 -12.25 -10.92
CA ILE A 167 -15.84 -10.97 -10.98
C ILE A 167 -14.52 -11.15 -11.71
N PHE A 168 -13.83 -12.28 -11.49
CA PHE A 168 -12.60 -12.64 -12.18
C PHE A 168 -12.84 -12.78 -13.69
N SER A 169 -13.89 -13.48 -14.08
CA SER A 169 -14.28 -13.66 -15.49
C SER A 169 -14.62 -12.33 -16.17
N GLN A 170 -15.34 -11.45 -15.47
CA GLN A 170 -15.62 -10.09 -15.95
C GLN A 170 -14.35 -9.24 -16.10
N LYS A 171 -13.42 -9.30 -15.13
CA LYS A 171 -12.15 -8.57 -15.19
C LYS A 171 -11.19 -9.12 -16.24
N LYS A 172 -11.20 -10.44 -16.48
CA LYS A 172 -10.45 -11.10 -17.55
C LYS A 172 -10.94 -10.64 -18.93
N LYS A 173 -12.25 -10.57 -19.14
CA LYS A 173 -12.87 -10.06 -20.37
C LYS A 173 -12.61 -8.57 -20.61
N LYS A 174 -12.53 -7.76 -19.54
CA LYS A 174 -12.22 -6.31 -19.60
C LYS A 174 -10.73 -5.97 -19.81
N GLY A 175 -9.87 -6.97 -20.02
CA GLY A 175 -8.49 -6.73 -20.49
C GLY A 175 -7.48 -6.33 -19.40
N PHE A 176 -7.66 -6.77 -18.16
CA PHE A 176 -6.66 -6.53 -17.09
C PHE A 176 -5.39 -7.39 -17.24
N PHE A 177 -5.48 -8.52 -17.96
CA PHE A 177 -4.42 -9.53 -18.08
C PHE A 177 -3.25 -9.31 -19.08
N PRO A 178 -3.25 -8.36 -20.04
CA PRO A 178 -2.08 -8.14 -20.90
C PRO A 178 -0.81 -7.80 -20.11
N LEU A 179 -0.95 -7.28 -18.88
CA LEU A 179 0.17 -6.92 -18.01
C LEU A 179 0.82 -8.13 -17.32
N CYS A 180 0.05 -9.14 -16.90
CA CYS A 180 0.61 -10.38 -16.32
C CYS A 180 1.41 -11.19 -17.35
N ASN A 181 0.95 -11.24 -18.61
CA ASN A 181 1.73 -11.88 -19.67
C ASN A 181 3.03 -11.13 -20.00
N TYR A 182 3.08 -9.82 -19.77
CA TYR A 182 4.31 -9.02 -19.93
C TYR A 182 5.35 -9.28 -18.83
N GLN A 183 4.91 -9.57 -17.59
CA GLN A 183 5.81 -9.95 -16.49
C GLN A 183 6.31 -11.40 -16.62
N LEU A 184 5.45 -12.34 -17.04
CA LEU A 184 5.84 -13.73 -17.29
C LEU A 184 6.85 -13.88 -18.43
N LYS A 185 6.74 -13.07 -19.50
CA LYS A 185 7.73 -13.02 -20.59
C LYS A 185 9.10 -12.49 -20.17
N LYS A 186 9.16 -11.66 -19.12
CA LYS A 186 10.43 -11.10 -18.62
C LYS A 186 11.17 -12.06 -17.69
N GLU A 187 10.46 -12.96 -17.03
CA GLU A 187 11.03 -13.90 -16.05
C GLU A 187 11.45 -15.25 -16.64
N ASN A 188 11.06 -15.59 -17.87
CA ASN A 188 11.47 -16.84 -18.54
C ASN A 188 11.83 -16.65 -20.04
N PRO A 189 13.03 -16.13 -20.36
CA PRO A 189 13.49 -16.02 -21.75
C PRO A 189 13.94 -17.36 -22.39
N LEU A 190 13.97 -18.47 -21.64
CA LEU A 190 14.58 -19.74 -22.08
C LEU A 190 13.59 -20.81 -22.59
N LYS A 191 12.29 -20.52 -22.69
CA LYS A 191 11.30 -21.49 -23.20
C LYS A 191 10.90 -21.31 -24.68
N GLU A 192 11.47 -20.33 -25.38
CA GLU A 192 11.21 -20.09 -26.82
C GLU A 192 12.37 -20.57 -27.74
N ARG A 193 13.29 -21.42 -27.25
CA ARG A 193 14.38 -22.02 -28.05
C ARG A 193 14.48 -23.55 -27.92
N LEU A 194 13.35 -24.24 -27.93
CA LEU A 194 13.25 -25.67 -28.25
C LEU A 194 12.02 -25.88 -29.13
#